data_AF-A0A3M7L758-F1
#
_entry.id   AF-A0A3M7L758-F1
#
_cell.length_a   1.000
_cell.length_b   1.000
_cell.length_c   1.000
_cell.angle_alpha   90.00
_cell.angle_beta   90.00
_cell.angle_gamma   90.00
#
_symmetry.space_group_name_H-M   'P 1'
#
loop_
_entity.id
_entity.type
_entity.pdbx_description
1 polymer ?
#
loop_
_entity_poly.entity_id
_entity_poly.type
_entity_poly.pdbx_seq_one_letter_code
_entity_poly.pdbx_strand_id
1 'polypeptide(L)'
;VRWAPPGDAAPALFATGGDDGRVVCVDAREDPRVSPALTLDARSPAGVASVRWHPGREGRLLASTSQAPELLIHDLRAPREPVHCLDEGAGRRRLPGIYQPCFLPGTDLLTASSAGSAALSLHCCRTGATLS
;
A
#
# COMPACT_ATOMS: atom_id res chain seq x y z
N VAL A 1 -10.17 1.94 8.93
CA VAL A 1 -9.54 0.67 9.36
C VAL A 1 -10.26 -0.48 8.66
N ARG A 2 -9.61 -1.29 7.82
CA ARG A 2 -10.26 -2.47 7.22
C ARG A 2 -9.36 -3.70 7.41
N TRP A 3 -9.97 -4.78 7.86
CA TRP A 3 -9.36 -6.01 8.37
C TRP A 3 -9.28 -7.09 7.28
N ALA A 4 -8.22 -7.90 7.28
CA ALA A 4 -8.23 -9.30 6.82
C ALA A 4 -6.88 -9.98 7.13
N PRO A 5 -6.91 -11.17 7.75
CA PRO A 5 -5.92 -12.19 7.45
C PRO A 5 -6.61 -13.49 6.98
N PRO A 6 -6.13 -14.12 5.90
CA PRO A 6 -6.35 -15.53 5.66
C PRO A 6 -5.08 -16.32 6.03
N GLY A 7 -5.21 -17.27 6.97
CA GLY A 7 -4.17 -18.24 7.34
C GLY A 7 -3.89 -18.28 8.85
N ASP A 8 -3.72 -19.47 9.41
CA ASP A 8 -3.79 -19.88 10.84
C ASP A 8 -2.85 -19.20 11.86
N ALA A 9 -2.18 -18.10 11.50
CA ALA A 9 -1.63 -17.18 12.47
C ALA A 9 -2.07 -15.78 12.05
N ALA A 10 -3.01 -15.18 12.78
CA ALA A 10 -3.31 -13.77 12.57
C ALA A 10 -1.99 -12.99 12.68
N PRO A 11 -1.51 -12.33 11.62
CA PRO A 11 -0.34 -11.49 11.72
C PRO A 11 -0.73 -10.39 12.72
N ALA A 12 0.02 -10.29 13.82
CA ALA A 12 -0.15 -9.22 14.81
C ALA A 12 0.30 -7.86 14.26
N LEU A 13 0.52 -7.77 12.95
CA LEU A 13 0.97 -6.61 12.22
C LEU A 13 -0.24 -5.77 11.78
N PHE A 14 -0.26 -4.54 12.27
CA PHE A 14 -1.21 -3.51 11.91
C PHE A 14 -0.51 -2.44 11.08
N ALA A 15 -1.24 -1.83 10.14
CA ALA A 15 -0.73 -0.66 9.43
C ALA A 15 -1.79 0.43 9.39
N THR A 16 -1.37 1.67 9.60
CA THR A 16 -2.22 2.85 9.56
C THR A 16 -1.58 3.92 8.70
N GLY A 17 -2.37 4.55 7.84
CA GLY A 17 -1.98 5.75 7.12
C GLY A 17 -2.32 7.00 7.92
N GLY A 18 -1.43 8.00 7.90
CA GLY A 18 -1.63 9.30 8.53
C GLY A 18 -1.77 10.44 7.51
N ASP A 19 -2.30 11.57 7.97
CA ASP A 19 -2.37 12.82 7.19
C ASP A 19 -0.99 13.47 6.97
N ASP A 20 0.02 13.00 7.71
CA ASP A 20 1.43 13.40 7.59
C ASP A 20 2.17 12.70 6.42
N GLY A 21 1.45 11.94 5.61
CA GLY A 21 2.02 11.23 4.47
C GLY A 21 2.82 9.98 4.86
N ARG A 22 2.67 9.50 6.11
CA ARG A 22 3.38 8.32 6.60
C ARG A 22 2.45 7.13 6.78
N VAL A 23 3.01 5.94 6.63
CA VAL A 23 2.39 4.69 7.05
C VAL A 23 3.13 4.17 8.25
N VAL A 24 2.40 3.89 9.32
CA VAL A 24 2.94 3.33 10.56
C VAL A 24 2.53 1.87 10.67
N CYS A 25 3.51 0.99 10.79
CA CYS A 25 3.35 -0.45 10.95
C CYS A 25 3.68 -0.84 12.39
N VAL A 26 2.79 -1.56 13.07
CA VAL A 26 2.91 -1.95 14.48
C VAL A 26 2.77 -3.46 14.61
N ASP A 27 3.69 -4.11 15.32
CA ASP A 27 3.49 -5.49 15.79
C ASP A 27 2.90 -5.45 17.20
N ALA A 28 1.66 -5.93 17.37
CA ALA A 28 0.98 -5.94 18.67
C ALA A 28 1.55 -6.97 19.66
N ARG A 29 2.51 -7.81 19.24
CA ARG A 29 3.27 -8.68 20.15
C ARG A 29 4.38 -7.93 20.88
N GLU A 30 4.83 -6.82 20.31
CA GLU A 30 5.91 -6.00 20.85
C GLU A 30 5.37 -4.97 21.83
N ASP A 31 6.15 -4.64 22.87
CA ASP A 31 5.79 -3.53 23.76
C ASP A 31 5.94 -2.20 22.97
N PRO A 32 4.84 -1.45 22.76
CA PRO A 32 4.87 -0.20 21.99
C PRO A 32 5.72 0.90 22.65
N ARG A 33 6.13 0.72 23.90
CA ARG A 33 7.05 1.63 24.62
C ARG A 33 8.52 1.30 24.37
N VAL A 34 8.81 0.09 23.87
CA VAL A 34 10.17 -0.45 23.77
C VAL A 34 10.58 -0.63 22.31
N SER A 35 9.64 -0.97 21.42
CA SER A 35 9.90 -1.13 19.99
C SER A 35 9.16 -0.06 19.18
N PRO A 36 9.87 0.78 18.41
CA PRO A 36 9.20 1.78 17.60
C PRO A 36 8.41 1.09 16.49
N ALA A 37 7.20 1.59 16.26
CA ALA A 37 6.45 1.29 15.07
C ALA A 37 7.29 1.60 13.81
N LEU A 38 7.38 0.66 12.88
CA LEU A 38 8.09 0.88 11.63
C LEU A 38 7.34 1.93 10.83
N THR A 39 8.02 3.02 10.50
CA THR A 39 7.43 4.14 9.77
C THR A 39 7.93 4.15 8.34
N LEU A 40 7.01 4.12 7.38
CA LEU A 40 7.26 4.15 5.95
C LEU A 40 6.84 5.52 5.40
N ASP A 41 7.64 6.05 4.49
CA ASP A 41 7.31 7.29 3.79
C ASP A 41 6.42 6.97 2.58
N ALA A 42 5.16 7.42 2.61
CA ALA A 42 4.22 7.26 1.51
C ALA A 42 4.26 8.43 0.51
N ARG A 43 5.27 9.31 0.62
CA ARG A 43 5.60 10.38 -0.33
C ARG A 43 4.42 11.26 -0.72
N SER A 44 3.44 11.44 0.18
CA SER A 44 2.22 12.16 -0.13
C SER A 44 1.97 13.31 0.84
N PRO A 45 1.99 14.57 0.37
CA PRO A 45 1.67 15.73 1.21
C PRO A 45 0.18 15.83 1.54
N ALA A 46 -0.68 15.02 0.90
CA ALA A 46 -2.13 15.03 1.08
C ALA A 46 -2.63 13.92 2.03
N GLY A 47 -1.70 13.21 2.68
CA GLY A 47 -2.03 12.10 3.58
C GLY A 47 -2.28 10.78 2.87
N VAL A 48 -2.21 9.69 3.65
CA VAL A 48 -2.43 8.33 3.14
C VAL A 48 -3.91 7.98 3.21
N ALA A 49 -4.52 7.73 2.05
CA ALA A 49 -5.94 7.43 1.93
C ALA A 49 -6.28 5.95 2.20
N SER A 50 -5.38 5.03 1.80
CA SER A 50 -5.61 3.59 1.96
C SER A 50 -4.30 2.84 2.13
N VAL A 51 -4.37 1.75 2.88
CA VAL A 51 -3.27 0.83 3.15
C VAL A 51 -3.79 -0.59 3.04
N ARG A 52 -3.05 -1.47 2.35
CA ARG A 52 -3.42 -2.86 2.10
C ARG A 52 -2.23 -3.78 2.25
N TRP A 53 -2.39 -4.83 3.05
CA TRP A 53 -1.43 -5.93 3.11
C TRP A 53 -1.60 -6.87 1.93
N HIS A 54 -0.48 -7.36 1.41
CA HIS A 54 -0.51 -8.45 0.44
C HIS A 54 -0.90 -9.77 1.14
N PRO A 55 -1.93 -10.49 0.65
CA PRO A 55 -2.50 -11.64 1.37
C PRO A 55 -1.57 -12.85 1.46
N GLY A 56 -0.67 -13.04 0.49
CA GLY A 56 0.24 -14.20 0.42
C GLY A 56 1.71 -13.93 0.77
N ARG A 57 2.05 -12.76 1.31
CA ARG A 57 3.46 -12.36 1.56
C ARG A 57 3.77 -12.18 3.05
N GLU A 58 3.01 -12.82 3.93
CA GLU A 58 3.28 -12.90 5.38
C GLU A 58 3.53 -11.54 6.06
N GLY A 59 2.80 -10.49 5.69
CA GLY A 59 2.98 -9.16 6.26
C GLY A 59 4.29 -8.46 5.85
N ARG A 60 4.96 -8.91 4.79
CA ARG A 60 6.20 -8.28 4.28
C ARG A 60 5.94 -7.20 3.26
N LEU A 61 4.81 -7.26 2.55
CA LEU A 61 4.50 -6.38 1.43
C LEU A 61 3.20 -5.62 1.68
N LEU A 62 3.23 -4.32 1.42
CA LEU A 62 2.15 -3.39 1.70
C LEU A 62 1.97 -2.42 0.54
N ALA A 63 0.72 -2.18 0.13
CA ALA A 63 0.38 -1.11 -0.79
C ALA A 63 -0.20 0.09 -0.02
N SER A 64 0.17 1.31 -0.43
CA SER A 64 -0.44 2.54 0.06
C SER A 64 -0.87 3.45 -1.08
N THR A 65 -2.00 4.13 -0.92
CA THR A 65 -2.46 5.16 -1.86
C THR A 65 -2.76 6.46 -1.14
N SER A 66 -2.80 7.55 -1.92
CA SER A 66 -3.14 8.88 -1.44
C SER A 66 -4.08 9.59 -2.42
N GLN A 67 -4.30 10.89 -2.20
CA GLN A 67 -4.97 11.76 -3.17
C GLN A 67 -4.10 12.07 -4.40
N ALA A 68 -2.84 11.69 -4.37
CA ALA A 68 -1.92 11.77 -5.49
C ALA A 68 -2.09 10.53 -6.40
N PRO A 69 -1.71 10.62 -7.70
CA PRO A 69 -1.90 9.53 -8.66
C PRO A 69 -0.94 8.35 -8.45
N GLU A 70 -0.02 8.44 -7.50
CA GLU A 70 0.91 7.36 -7.19
C GLU A 70 0.29 6.32 -6.25
N LEU A 71 0.48 5.06 -6.63
CA LEU A 71 0.36 3.91 -5.75
C LEU A 71 1.76 3.43 -5.39
N LEU A 72 2.01 3.25 -4.09
CA LEU A 72 3.30 2.83 -3.61
C LEU A 72 3.24 1.39 -3.08
N ILE A 73 4.26 0.61 -3.41
CA ILE A 73 4.49 -0.72 -2.86
C ILE A 73 5.69 -0.65 -1.93
N HIS A 74 5.53 -1.16 -0.71
CA HIS A 74 6.56 -1.17 0.33
C HIS A 74 6.93 -2.61 0.66
N ASP A 75 8.22 -2.86 0.85
CA ASP A 75 8.74 -4.09 1.45
C ASP A 75 9.29 -3.76 2.83
N LEU A 76 8.71 -4.33 3.88
CA LEU A 76 9.08 -4.06 5.26
C LEU A 76 10.51 -4.52 5.60
N ARG A 77 11.12 -5.38 4.77
CA ARG A 77 12.53 -5.78 4.90
C ARG A 77 13.49 -4.68 4.42
N ALA A 78 13.00 -3.75 3.60
CA ALA A 78 13.75 -2.63 3.04
C ALA A 78 12.92 -1.32 3.18
N PRO A 79 12.67 -0.85 4.42
CA PRO A 79 11.64 0.15 4.71
C PRO A 79 12.02 1.60 4.34
N ARG A 80 13.21 1.82 3.79
CA ARG A 80 13.74 3.17 3.51
C ARG A 80 12.97 3.87 2.40
N GLU A 81 12.53 3.11 1.40
CA GLU A 81 11.81 3.63 0.25
C GLU A 81 10.83 2.60 -0.30
N PRO A 82 9.76 3.05 -0.98
CA PRO A 82 8.89 2.16 -1.73
C PRO A 82 9.70 1.38 -2.77
N VAL A 83 9.46 0.07 -2.86
CA VAL A 83 10.09 -0.78 -3.88
C VAL A 83 9.54 -0.49 -5.27
N HIS A 84 8.29 -0.03 -5.36
CA HIS A 84 7.66 0.43 -6.59
C HIS A 84 6.80 1.67 -6.34
N CYS A 85 6.82 2.56 -7.32
CA CYS A 85 5.94 3.71 -7.44
C CYS A 85 5.20 3.59 -8.77
N LEU A 86 3.90 3.33 -8.70
CA LEU A 86 3.04 3.05 -9.84
C LEU A 86 2.20 4.30 -10.10
N ASP A 87 2.52 5.03 -11.17
CA ASP A 87 1.87 6.29 -11.51
C ASP A 87 0.67 6.05 -12.44
N GLU A 88 -0.54 6.18 -11.90
CA GLU A 88 -1.80 6.09 -12.64
C GLU A 88 -2.11 7.37 -13.45
N GLY A 89 -1.40 8.45 -13.15
CA GLY A 89 -1.59 9.78 -13.74
C GLY A 89 -0.66 10.05 -14.92
N ALA A 90 0.24 9.13 -15.26
CA ALA A 90 1.20 9.29 -16.37
C ALA A 90 0.46 9.64 -17.68
N GLY A 91 0.57 10.90 -18.10
CA GLY A 91 -0.06 11.43 -19.32
C GLY A 91 -1.48 12.01 -19.16
N ARG A 92 -2.05 12.04 -17.95
CA ARG A 92 -3.38 12.62 -17.68
C ARG A 92 -3.30 13.82 -16.75
N ARG A 93 -4.00 14.89 -17.13
CA ARG A 93 -4.03 16.15 -16.41
C ARG A 93 -4.88 15.98 -15.13
N ARG A 94 -4.21 15.68 -14.01
CA ARG A 94 -4.76 15.65 -12.64
C ARG A 94 -5.93 14.66 -12.47
N LEU A 95 -5.61 13.39 -12.19
CA LEU A 95 -6.61 12.44 -11.70
C LEU A 95 -6.82 12.64 -10.18
N PRO A 96 -8.07 12.68 -9.68
CA PRO A 96 -8.36 12.80 -8.25
C PRO A 96 -8.05 11.52 -7.46
N GLY A 97 -6.78 11.15 -7.32
CA GLY A 97 -6.33 10.08 -6.43
C GLY A 97 -6.78 8.66 -6.80
N ILE A 98 -6.26 7.70 -6.04
CA ILE A 98 -6.58 6.27 -6.18
C ILE A 98 -7.44 5.86 -4.99
N TYR A 99 -8.64 5.34 -5.26
CA TYR A 99 -9.62 5.06 -4.21
C TYR A 99 -9.20 3.91 -3.31
N GLN A 100 -9.17 2.69 -3.83
CA GLN A 100 -8.83 1.50 -3.04
C GLN A 100 -8.09 0.48 -3.90
N PRO A 101 -6.79 0.23 -3.62
CA PRO A 101 -6.11 -0.87 -4.26
C PRO A 101 -6.60 -2.21 -3.68
N CYS A 102 -6.54 -3.27 -4.48
CA CYS A 102 -6.90 -4.62 -4.09
C CYS A 102 -5.92 -5.65 -4.65
N PHE A 103 -5.26 -6.41 -3.77
CA PHE A 103 -4.41 -7.51 -4.20
C PHE A 103 -5.27 -8.68 -4.68
N LEU A 104 -4.87 -9.29 -5.80
CA LEU A 104 -5.47 -10.51 -6.31
C LEU A 104 -4.86 -11.71 -5.54
N PRO A 105 -5.65 -12.45 -4.73
CA PRO A 105 -5.12 -13.55 -3.91
C PRO A 105 -4.40 -14.61 -4.74
N GLY A 106 -3.29 -15.14 -4.22
CA GLY A 106 -2.48 -16.15 -4.90
C GLY A 106 -1.63 -15.63 -6.06
N THR A 107 -1.64 -14.33 -6.34
CA THR A 107 -0.85 -13.68 -7.39
C THR A 107 0.03 -12.57 -6.80
N ASP A 108 0.89 -11.94 -7.62
CA ASP A 108 1.54 -10.66 -7.29
C ASP A 108 0.85 -9.47 -7.95
N LEU A 109 -0.42 -9.63 -8.32
CA LEU A 109 -1.14 -8.60 -9.03
C LEU A 109 -1.94 -7.73 -8.07
N LEU A 110 -2.02 -6.45 -8.42
CA LEU A 110 -2.74 -5.42 -7.69
C LEU A 110 -3.63 -4.67 -8.66
N THR A 111 -4.92 -4.59 -8.35
CA THR A 111 -5.84 -3.72 -9.07
C THR A 111 -5.97 -2.39 -8.35
N ALA A 112 -6.10 -1.32 -9.12
CA ALA A 112 -6.37 0.01 -8.60
C ALA A 112 -7.47 0.69 -9.42
N SER A 113 -8.23 1.55 -8.75
CA SER A 113 -9.18 2.44 -9.40
C SER A 113 -8.76 3.88 -9.15
N SER A 114 -8.49 4.60 -10.23
CA SER A 114 -8.20 6.03 -10.19
C SER A 114 -9.48 6.82 -10.46
N ALA A 115 -9.65 7.94 -9.75
CA ALA A 115 -10.78 8.81 -10.04
C ALA A 115 -10.67 9.40 -11.45
N GLY A 116 -11.81 9.49 -12.15
CA GLY A 116 -11.83 9.93 -13.55
C GLY A 116 -11.46 8.85 -14.57
N SER A 117 -11.16 7.62 -14.13
CA SER A 117 -11.06 6.46 -15.02
C SER A 117 -12.29 5.56 -14.86
N ALA A 118 -12.85 5.11 -15.99
CA ALA A 118 -13.86 4.04 -16.01
C ALA A 118 -13.24 2.63 -16.00
N ALA A 119 -11.93 2.54 -16.19
CA ALA A 119 -11.18 1.28 -16.20
C ALA A 119 -10.41 1.08 -14.89
N LEU A 120 -10.31 -0.18 -14.46
CA LEU A 120 -9.37 -0.61 -13.44
C LEU A 120 -8.01 -0.81 -14.08
N SER A 121 -6.97 -0.37 -13.39
CA SER A 121 -5.60 -0.69 -13.77
C SER A 121 -5.15 -1.98 -13.08
N LEU A 122 -4.25 -2.69 -13.73
CA LEU A 122 -3.63 -3.92 -13.23
C LEU A 122 -2.11 -3.75 -13.16
N HIS A 123 -1.54 -4.04 -11.99
CA HIS A 123 -0.12 -3.85 -11.72
C HIS A 123 0.53 -5.12 -11.20
N CYS A 124 1.77 -5.37 -11.61
CA CYS A 124 2.60 -6.45 -11.07
C CYS A 124 3.50 -5.92 -9.94
N CYS A 125 3.26 -6.36 -8.71
CA CYS A 125 3.99 -5.93 -7.51
C CYS A 125 5.42 -6.45 -7.43
N ARG A 126 5.79 -7.41 -8.30
CA ARG A 126 7.14 -7.97 -8.38
C ARG A 126 8.05 -7.15 -9.29
N THR A 127 7.47 -6.64 -10.38
CA THR A 127 8.22 -5.94 -11.44
C THR A 127 7.95 -4.45 -11.45
N GLY A 128 6.90 -3.99 -10.76
CA GLY A 128 6.43 -2.61 -10.82
C GLY A 128 5.80 -2.24 -12.16
N ALA A 129 5.41 -3.23 -12.98
CA ALA A 129 4.86 -2.97 -14.31
C ALA A 129 3.34 -2.79 -14.26
N THR A 130 2.84 -1.76 -14.95
CA THR A 130 1.42 -1.64 -15.33
C THR A 130 1.14 -2.55 -16.53
N LEU A 131 0.14 -3.42 -16.40
CA LEU A 131 -0.20 -4.43 -17.41
C LEU A 131 -1.39 -4.02 -18.28
N SER A 132 -2.34 -3.28 -17.71
CA SER A 132 -3.54 -2.76 -18.41
C SER A 132 -4.14 -1.60 -17.64
#